data_AF-A0A1S2R4T4-F1
#
_entry.id   AF-A0A1S2R4T4-F1
#
_cell.length_a   1.000
_cell.length_b   1.000
_cell.length_c   1.000
_cell.angle_alpha   90.00
_cell.angle_beta   90.00
_cell.angle_gamma   90.00
#
_symmetry.space_group_name_H-M   'P 1'
#
loop_
_entity.id
_entity.type
_entity.pdbx_description
1 polymer ?
#
loop_
_entity_poly.entity_id
_entity_poly.type
_entity_poly.pdbx_seq_one_letter_code
_entity_poly.pdbx_strand_id
1 'polypeptide(L)'
;MKRALAGSVGPHQKMMLKTQLSHIDFMDHQIELLSEEVQQRMQPYEEDIELLDSIPGIGRSHAEQLLAEIGIGMEISKQFPSAPHLCSWAGMVPGNNESAGKKKSGKTRKGNKKLRAALVEAAHSAARTKNTYLSSQYQRLAARIGKKRAAVAVGHTILTITYHMLKKRVPYIELGADYFDRRKKEIVIKQSIKRLETLGCKVSIESIA
;
A
#
# COMPACT_ATOMS: atom_id res chain seq x y z
N MET A 1 12.25 -10.89 -39.83
CA MET A 1 10.85 -10.59 -39.47
C MET A 1 9.80 -10.95 -40.53
N LYS A 2 10.06 -10.90 -41.85
CA LYS A 2 9.05 -11.21 -42.90
C LYS A 2 8.60 -12.68 -43.03
N ARG A 3 9.38 -13.67 -42.55
CA ARG A 3 9.02 -15.10 -42.61
C ARG A 3 8.11 -15.59 -41.45
N ALA A 4 7.97 -14.81 -40.37
CA ALA A 4 7.06 -15.14 -39.27
C ALA A 4 5.59 -14.78 -39.58
N LEU A 5 5.34 -14.02 -40.65
CA LEU A 5 4.01 -13.62 -41.13
C LEU A 5 3.43 -14.58 -42.18
N ALA A 6 4.12 -15.69 -42.47
CA ALA A 6 3.70 -16.71 -43.44
C ALA A 6 3.02 -17.93 -42.77
N GLY A 7 2.40 -17.74 -41.60
CA GLY A 7 1.40 -18.69 -41.13
C GLY A 7 0.13 -18.49 -41.97
N SER A 8 -0.37 -19.53 -42.63
CA SER A 8 -1.62 -19.43 -43.39
C SER A 8 -2.79 -19.27 -42.42
N VAL A 9 -3.09 -18.02 -42.03
CA VAL A 9 -4.31 -17.72 -41.27
C VAL A 9 -5.49 -17.99 -42.22
N GLY A 10 -6.11 -19.16 -42.07
CA GLY A 10 -7.23 -19.59 -42.91
C GLY A 10 -8.45 -18.69 -42.73
N PRO A 11 -9.45 -18.73 -43.64
CA PRO A 11 -10.65 -17.91 -43.55
C PRO A 11 -11.37 -18.01 -42.20
N HIS A 12 -11.44 -19.21 -41.63
CA HIS A 12 -12.02 -19.45 -40.30
C HIS A 12 -11.22 -18.77 -39.18
N GLN A 13 -9.90 -18.87 -39.20
CA GLN A 13 -9.03 -18.23 -38.20
C GLN A 13 -9.08 -16.70 -38.31
N LYS A 14 -9.15 -16.15 -39.54
CA LYS A 14 -9.35 -14.71 -39.76
C LYS A 14 -10.70 -14.24 -39.19
N MET A 15 -11.76 -15.02 -39.39
CA MET A 15 -13.07 -14.72 -38.80
C MET A 15 -13.02 -14.72 -37.27
N MET A 16 -12.41 -15.76 -36.65
CA MET A 16 -12.25 -15.83 -35.20
C MET A 16 -11.44 -14.66 -34.63
N LEU A 17 -10.31 -14.31 -35.25
CA LEU A 17 -9.50 -13.16 -34.85
C LEU A 17 -10.26 -11.84 -34.99
N LYS A 18 -11.03 -11.67 -36.07
CA LYS A 18 -11.87 -10.48 -36.26
C LYS A 18 -12.91 -10.36 -35.14
N THR A 19 -13.60 -11.45 -34.80
CA THR A 19 -14.57 -11.47 -33.69
C THR A 19 -13.91 -11.13 -32.35
N GLN A 20 -12.71 -11.66 -32.08
CA GLN A 20 -11.97 -11.34 -30.85
C GLN A 20 -11.53 -9.88 -30.80
N LEU A 21 -11.02 -9.33 -31.90
CA LEU A 21 -10.65 -7.92 -31.99
C LEU A 21 -11.86 -7.01 -31.78
N SER A 22 -12.99 -7.29 -32.44
CA SER A 22 -14.22 -6.51 -32.22
C SER A 22 -14.71 -6.55 -30.78
N HIS A 23 -14.50 -7.67 -30.07
CA HIS A 23 -14.82 -7.76 -28.65
C HIS A 23 -13.84 -6.96 -27.79
N ILE A 24 -12.55 -6.93 -28.13
CA ILE A 24 -11.56 -6.06 -27.46
C ILE A 24 -11.94 -4.60 -27.65
N ASP A 25 -12.20 -4.17 -28.89
CA ASP A 25 -12.58 -2.79 -29.21
C ASP A 25 -13.85 -2.37 -28.43
N PHE A 26 -14.84 -3.27 -28.35
CA PHE A 26 -16.04 -3.04 -27.55
C PHE A 26 -15.72 -2.88 -26.06
N MET A 27 -14.90 -3.77 -25.49
CA MET A 27 -14.52 -3.69 -24.08
C MET A 27 -13.71 -2.43 -23.78
N ASP A 28 -12.81 -2.01 -24.67
CA ASP A 28 -12.03 -0.78 -24.53
C ASP A 28 -12.97 0.44 -24.49
N HIS A 29 -13.95 0.50 -25.39
CA HIS A 29 -14.96 1.56 -25.37
C HIS A 29 -15.80 1.56 -24.08
N GLN A 30 -16.19 0.39 -23.57
CA GLN A 30 -16.89 0.30 -22.28
C GLN A 30 -16.01 0.74 -21.10
N ILE A 31 -14.70 0.46 -21.13
CA ILE A 31 -13.76 0.92 -20.11
C ILE A 31 -13.66 2.45 -20.13
N GLU A 32 -13.55 3.06 -21.30
CA GLU A 32 -13.49 4.53 -21.44
C GLU A 32 -14.75 5.18 -20.87
N LEU A 33 -15.94 4.72 -21.29
CA LEU A 33 -17.22 5.25 -20.80
C LEU A 33 -17.33 5.14 -19.27
N LEU A 34 -16.98 3.99 -18.69
CA LEU A 34 -17.03 3.80 -17.25
C LEU A 34 -15.97 4.61 -16.51
N SER A 35 -14.80 4.84 -17.12
CA SER A 35 -13.74 5.66 -16.53
C SER A 35 -14.15 7.12 -16.45
N GLU A 36 -14.80 7.64 -17.51
CA GLU A 36 -15.36 9.00 -17.50
C GLU A 36 -16.45 9.16 -16.44
N GLU A 37 -17.36 8.18 -16.32
CA GLU A 37 -18.40 8.19 -15.28
C GLU A 37 -17.82 8.16 -13.86
N VAL A 38 -16.78 7.34 -13.63
CA VAL A 38 -16.06 7.33 -12.35
C VAL A 38 -15.44 8.69 -12.08
N GLN A 39 -14.72 9.27 -13.05
CA GLN A 39 -14.09 10.58 -12.88
C GLN A 39 -15.13 11.66 -12.51
N GLN A 40 -16.27 11.70 -13.19
CA GLN A 40 -17.36 12.64 -12.90
C GLN A 40 -17.88 12.48 -11.47
N ARG A 41 -18.12 11.24 -11.02
CA ARG A 41 -18.60 10.97 -9.66
C ARG A 41 -17.57 11.28 -8.58
N MET A 42 -16.29 11.24 -8.93
CA MET A 42 -15.19 11.47 -8.01
C MET A 42 -14.79 12.95 -7.88
N GLN A 43 -15.28 13.84 -8.77
CA GLN A 43 -15.00 15.28 -8.71
C GLN A 43 -15.23 15.92 -7.33
N PRO A 44 -16.31 15.61 -6.57
CA PRO A 44 -16.53 16.19 -5.24
C PRO A 44 -15.46 15.81 -4.22
N TYR A 45 -14.61 14.83 -4.55
CA TYR A 45 -13.61 14.25 -3.65
C TYR A 45 -12.18 14.44 -4.17
N GLU A 46 -11.98 15.38 -5.10
CA GLU A 46 -10.67 15.65 -5.70
C GLU A 46 -9.61 15.94 -4.63
N GLU A 47 -9.95 16.72 -3.60
CA GLU A 47 -9.02 17.00 -2.48
C GLU A 47 -8.61 15.73 -1.72
N ASP A 48 -9.53 14.78 -1.52
CA ASP A 48 -9.21 13.50 -0.88
C ASP A 48 -8.26 12.68 -1.77
N ILE A 49 -8.51 12.69 -3.09
CA ILE A 49 -7.72 11.97 -4.09
C ILE A 49 -6.31 12.55 -4.16
N GLU A 50 -6.16 13.87 -4.26
CA GLU A 50 -4.86 14.56 -4.28
C GLU A 50 -4.04 14.29 -3.01
N LEU A 51 -4.71 14.31 -1.85
CA LEU A 51 -4.05 13.93 -0.59
C LEU A 51 -3.52 12.50 -0.67
N LEU A 52 -4.32 11.53 -1.11
CA LEU A 52 -3.88 10.14 -1.18
C LEU A 52 -2.82 9.88 -2.26
N ASP A 53 -2.89 10.57 -3.39
CA ASP A 53 -1.92 10.50 -4.49
C ASP A 53 -0.52 10.99 -4.08
N SER A 54 -0.43 11.86 -3.05
CA SER A 54 0.85 12.28 -2.49
C SER A 54 1.66 11.15 -1.81
N ILE A 55 1.03 10.00 -1.52
CA ILE A 55 1.69 8.85 -0.91
C ILE A 55 2.45 8.07 -1.99
N PRO A 56 3.77 7.83 -1.84
CA PRO A 56 4.54 7.06 -2.81
C PRO A 56 3.92 5.68 -3.07
N GLY A 57 3.58 5.42 -4.33
CA GLY A 57 3.01 4.14 -4.78
C GLY A 57 1.48 4.11 -4.82
N ILE A 58 0.79 5.13 -4.30
CA ILE A 58 -0.61 5.39 -4.62
C ILE A 58 -0.62 6.33 -5.81
N GLY A 59 -1.24 5.90 -6.92
CA GLY A 59 -1.61 6.80 -8.01
C GLY A 59 -3.09 7.17 -7.91
N ARG A 60 -3.54 8.15 -8.71
CA ARG A 60 -4.95 8.59 -8.79
C ARG A 60 -5.96 7.45 -8.78
N SER A 61 -5.83 6.46 -9.67
CA SER A 61 -6.78 5.33 -9.73
C SER A 61 -6.78 4.48 -8.46
N HIS A 62 -5.63 4.31 -7.80
CA HIS A 62 -5.56 3.62 -6.50
C HIS A 62 -6.17 4.47 -5.39
N ALA A 63 -5.98 5.79 -5.42
CA ALA A 63 -6.63 6.71 -4.47
C ALA A 63 -8.16 6.66 -4.60
N GLU A 64 -8.67 6.71 -5.84
CA GLU A 64 -10.09 6.56 -6.15
C GLU A 64 -10.64 5.22 -5.64
N GLN A 65 -9.93 4.11 -5.90
CA GLN A 65 -10.31 2.80 -5.42
C GLN A 65 -10.29 2.70 -3.89
N LEU A 66 -9.28 3.28 -3.22
CA LEU A 66 -9.20 3.31 -1.77
C LEU A 66 -10.42 4.04 -1.20
N LEU A 67 -10.73 5.23 -1.72
CA LEU A 67 -11.84 6.05 -1.27
C LEU A 67 -13.19 5.35 -1.48
N ALA A 68 -13.38 4.69 -2.63
CA ALA A 68 -14.58 3.93 -2.93
C ALA A 68 -14.79 2.74 -1.97
N GLU A 69 -13.71 2.10 -1.50
CA GLU A 69 -13.79 0.93 -0.61
C GLU A 69 -13.88 1.29 0.87
N ILE A 70 -13.17 2.33 1.33
CA ILE A 70 -13.13 2.72 2.77
C ILE A 70 -14.22 3.71 3.15
N GLY A 71 -14.93 4.29 2.18
CA GLY A 71 -15.86 5.38 2.41
C GLY A 71 -15.20 6.76 2.34
N ILE A 72 -16.02 7.79 2.22
CA ILE A 72 -15.60 9.09 1.69
C ILE A 72 -15.39 10.13 2.81
N GLY A 73 -14.28 10.88 2.75
CA GLY A 73 -14.03 12.08 3.56
C GLY A 73 -14.09 11.94 5.09
N MET A 74 -14.60 12.97 5.76
CA MET A 74 -14.70 13.09 7.24
C MET A 74 -15.49 11.95 7.90
N GLU A 75 -16.27 11.19 7.13
CA GLU A 75 -17.03 10.05 7.59
C GLU A 75 -16.14 8.85 7.95
N ILE A 76 -14.86 8.82 7.53
CA ILE A 76 -13.94 7.72 7.89
C ILE A 76 -13.78 7.58 9.41
N SER A 77 -13.87 8.69 10.15
CA SER A 77 -13.81 8.67 11.62
C SER A 77 -15.12 8.19 12.25
N LYS A 78 -16.25 8.31 11.56
CA LYS A 78 -17.54 7.76 12.00
C LYS A 78 -17.63 6.27 11.74
N GLN A 79 -17.07 5.80 10.63
CA GLN A 79 -17.03 4.38 10.29
C GLN A 79 -15.98 3.61 11.10
N PHE A 80 -14.81 4.21 11.33
CA PHE A 80 -13.69 3.56 12.02
C PHE A 80 -13.17 4.42 13.19
N PRO A 81 -13.31 3.95 14.44
CA PRO A 81 -12.85 4.70 15.62
C PRO A 81 -11.34 5.00 15.63
N SER A 82 -10.53 4.13 15.01
CA SER A 82 -9.08 4.32 14.90
C SER A 82 -8.48 3.58 13.69
N ALA A 83 -7.26 3.97 13.28
CA ALA A 83 -6.54 3.31 12.19
C ALA A 83 -6.41 1.78 12.34
N PRO A 84 -6.15 1.23 13.55
CA PRO A 84 -6.18 -0.23 13.75
C PRO A 84 -7.53 -0.89 13.40
N HIS A 85 -8.67 -0.22 13.62
CA HIS A 85 -9.98 -0.76 13.25
C HIS A 85 -10.11 -0.86 11.72
N LEU A 86 -9.73 0.19 11.00
CA LEU A 86 -9.70 0.17 9.53
C LEU A 86 -8.77 -0.93 9.00
N CYS A 87 -7.56 -1.04 9.55
CA CYS A 87 -6.58 -2.04 9.11
C CYS A 87 -7.04 -3.48 9.41
N SER A 88 -7.71 -3.69 10.54
CA SER A 88 -8.29 -4.98 10.90
C SER A 88 -9.45 -5.35 9.97
N TRP A 89 -10.35 -4.40 9.69
CA TRP A 89 -11.47 -4.58 8.76
C TRP A 89 -10.99 -4.89 7.33
N ALA A 90 -9.98 -4.16 6.84
CA ALA A 90 -9.35 -4.40 5.54
C ALA A 90 -8.59 -5.75 5.47
N GLY A 91 -8.37 -6.42 6.59
CA GLY A 91 -7.62 -7.68 6.65
C GLY A 91 -6.10 -7.51 6.50
N MET A 92 -5.57 -6.30 6.71
CA MET A 92 -4.14 -5.99 6.60
C MET A 92 -3.34 -6.31 7.87
N VAL A 93 -4.01 -6.86 8.89
CA VAL A 93 -3.41 -7.25 10.17
C VAL A 93 -3.44 -8.78 10.33
N PRO A 94 -2.41 -9.40 10.92
CA PRO A 94 -2.46 -10.80 11.35
C PRO A 94 -3.68 -11.09 12.23
N GLY A 95 -4.29 -12.26 12.06
CA GLY A 95 -5.38 -12.69 12.92
C GLY A 95 -4.90 -13.00 14.34
N ASN A 96 -5.71 -12.68 15.35
CA ASN A 96 -5.53 -13.20 16.71
C ASN A 96 -6.45 -14.41 16.88
N ASN A 97 -5.89 -15.63 16.87
CA ASN A 97 -6.64 -16.87 17.03
C ASN A 97 -6.10 -17.61 18.25
N GLU A 98 -6.81 -17.47 19.38
CA GLU A 98 -6.44 -18.06 20.65
C GLU A 98 -7.65 -18.80 21.22
N SER A 99 -7.41 -19.99 21.77
CA SER A 99 -8.44 -20.83 22.38
C SER A 99 -7.80 -21.60 23.52
N ALA A 100 -8.40 -21.53 24.70
CA ALA A 100 -7.90 -22.14 25.93
C ALA A 100 -6.40 -21.84 26.18
N GLY A 101 -5.97 -20.58 25.99
CA GLY A 101 -4.58 -20.14 26.18
C GLY A 101 -3.59 -20.61 25.12
N LYS A 102 -4.03 -21.36 24.09
CA LYS A 102 -3.19 -21.81 22.98
C LYS A 102 -3.34 -20.89 21.78
N LYS A 103 -2.22 -20.29 21.36
CA LYS A 103 -2.14 -19.49 20.13
C LYS A 103 -2.13 -20.42 18.90
N LYS A 104 -3.13 -20.23 18.04
CA LYS A 104 -3.29 -20.91 16.75
C LYS A 104 -2.73 -20.03 15.62
N SER A 105 -3.09 -20.33 14.38
CA SER A 105 -2.65 -19.61 13.18
C SER A 105 -2.92 -18.10 13.25
N GLY A 106 -1.86 -17.29 13.09
CA GLY A 106 -1.94 -15.84 12.96
C GLY A 106 -2.12 -15.34 11.52
N LYS A 107 -2.66 -16.17 10.61
CA LYS A 107 -2.88 -15.75 9.21
C LYS A 107 -3.80 -14.53 9.14
N THR A 108 -3.52 -13.63 8.21
CA THR A 108 -4.38 -12.47 7.94
C THR A 108 -5.76 -12.97 7.51
N ARG A 109 -6.82 -12.29 7.96
CA ARG A 109 -8.19 -12.55 7.51
C ARG A 109 -8.37 -12.16 6.04
N LYS A 110 -9.44 -12.63 5.41
CA LYS A 110 -9.74 -12.31 4.00
C LYS A 110 -9.97 -10.81 3.80
N GLY A 111 -10.64 -10.15 4.74
CA GLY A 111 -10.94 -8.72 4.68
C GLY A 111 -11.69 -8.32 3.41
N ASN A 112 -11.62 -7.04 3.07
CA ASN A 112 -12.06 -6.54 1.78
C ASN A 112 -11.02 -6.93 0.70
N LYS A 113 -11.44 -7.77 -0.26
CA LYS A 113 -10.54 -8.31 -1.30
C LYS A 113 -10.02 -7.24 -2.25
N LYS A 114 -10.87 -6.29 -2.66
CA LYS A 114 -10.54 -5.23 -3.62
C LYS A 114 -9.55 -4.25 -3.00
N LEU A 115 -9.88 -3.75 -1.80
CA LEU A 115 -8.98 -2.89 -1.03
C LEU A 115 -7.64 -3.55 -0.74
N ARG A 116 -7.64 -4.82 -0.36
CA ARG A 116 -6.40 -5.56 -0.12
C ARG A 116 -5.54 -5.68 -1.38
N ALA A 117 -6.14 -5.95 -2.54
CA ALA A 117 -5.42 -6.02 -3.80
C ALA A 117 -4.78 -4.66 -4.13
N ALA A 118 -5.57 -3.58 -4.04
CA ALA A 118 -5.10 -2.21 -4.25
C ALA A 118 -3.92 -1.85 -3.34
N LEU A 119 -4.00 -2.16 -2.05
CA LEU A 119 -2.93 -1.87 -1.09
C LEU A 119 -1.65 -2.70 -1.34
N VAL A 120 -1.79 -3.95 -1.79
CA VAL A 120 -0.64 -4.80 -2.13
C VAL A 120 0.05 -4.30 -3.40
N GLU A 121 -0.71 -3.87 -4.40
CA GLU A 121 -0.19 -3.23 -5.60
C GLU A 121 0.50 -1.91 -5.28
N ALA A 122 -0.16 -1.04 -4.51
CA ALA A 122 0.41 0.22 -4.04
C ALA A 122 1.72 0.00 -3.27
N ALA A 123 1.77 -1.04 -2.41
CA ALA A 123 3.00 -1.41 -1.72
C ALA A 123 4.13 -1.85 -2.67
N HIS A 124 3.81 -2.58 -3.75
CA HIS A 124 4.80 -2.93 -4.77
C HIS A 124 5.26 -1.72 -5.59
N SER A 125 4.35 -0.80 -5.92
CA SER A 125 4.68 0.46 -6.57
C SER A 125 5.58 1.31 -5.68
N ALA A 126 5.22 1.47 -4.40
CA ALA A 126 6.01 2.18 -3.39
C ALA A 126 7.42 1.60 -3.24
N ALA A 127 7.55 0.27 -3.32
CA ALA A 127 8.83 -0.42 -3.24
C ALA A 127 9.77 -0.13 -4.42
N ARG A 128 9.24 0.36 -5.54
CA ARG A 128 10.00 0.74 -6.75
C ARG A 128 10.38 2.22 -6.74
N THR A 129 9.77 3.03 -5.88
CA THR A 129 10.14 4.43 -5.70
C THR A 129 11.49 4.52 -4.99
N LYS A 130 12.37 5.40 -5.47
CA LYS A 130 13.70 5.60 -4.91
C LYS A 130 13.65 6.60 -3.76
N ASN A 131 14.51 6.41 -2.76
CA ASN A 131 14.74 7.34 -1.65
C ASN A 131 13.54 7.62 -0.74
N THR A 132 12.52 6.75 -0.72
CA THR A 132 11.33 6.89 0.14
C THR A 132 11.36 5.98 1.37
N TYR A 133 10.64 6.40 2.41
CA TYR A 133 10.42 5.64 3.64
C TYR A 133 9.74 4.30 3.36
N LEU A 134 8.68 4.30 2.55
CA LEU A 134 7.91 3.08 2.23
C LEU A 134 8.75 2.07 1.43
N SER A 135 9.61 2.55 0.54
CA SER A 135 10.57 1.69 -0.18
C SER A 135 11.57 1.06 0.78
N SER A 136 12.20 1.85 1.66
CA SER A 136 13.12 1.34 2.69
C SER A 136 12.44 0.32 3.62
N GLN A 137 11.19 0.59 4.02
CA GLN A 137 10.38 -0.33 4.83
C GLN A 137 10.14 -1.65 4.08
N TYR A 138 9.75 -1.59 2.81
CA TYR A 138 9.50 -2.77 1.99
C TYR A 138 10.76 -3.63 1.87
N GLN A 139 11.91 -3.04 1.50
CA GLN A 139 13.14 -3.80 1.27
C GLN A 139 13.61 -4.51 2.53
N ARG A 140 13.59 -3.82 3.69
CA ARG A 140 13.95 -4.42 4.99
C ARG A 140 13.02 -5.58 5.36
N LEU A 141 11.72 -5.42 5.15
CA LEU A 141 10.75 -6.47 5.43
C LEU A 141 10.86 -7.62 4.43
N ALA A 142 11.05 -7.35 3.15
CA ALA A 142 11.17 -8.36 2.12
C ALA A 142 12.37 -9.28 2.38
N ALA A 143 13.51 -8.71 2.80
CA ALA A 143 14.68 -9.47 3.20
C ALA A 143 14.43 -10.37 4.43
N ARG A 144 13.61 -9.92 5.39
CA ARG A 144 13.37 -10.64 6.66
C ARG A 144 12.25 -11.68 6.58
N ILE A 145 11.13 -11.36 5.93
CA ILE A 145 9.89 -12.15 5.97
C ILE A 145 9.36 -12.54 4.59
N GLY A 146 10.07 -12.17 3.52
CA GLY A 146 9.68 -12.45 2.14
C GLY A 146 8.75 -11.40 1.52
N LYS A 147 8.83 -11.24 0.20
CA LYS A 147 8.16 -10.18 -0.60
C LYS A 147 6.65 -10.09 -0.38
N LYS A 148 5.95 -11.24 -0.40
CA LYS A 148 4.48 -11.27 -0.25
C LYS A 148 4.03 -10.75 1.12
N ARG A 149 4.74 -11.11 2.19
CA ARG A 149 4.41 -10.66 3.55
C ARG A 149 4.84 -9.21 3.77
N ALA A 150 5.93 -8.78 3.15
CA ALA A 150 6.37 -7.38 3.14
C ALA A 150 5.34 -6.47 2.47
N ALA A 151 4.78 -6.86 1.33
CA ALA A 151 3.74 -6.09 0.64
C ALA A 151 2.50 -5.86 1.53
N VAL A 152 2.05 -6.90 2.24
CA VAL A 152 0.93 -6.77 3.20
C VAL A 152 1.28 -5.83 4.35
N ALA A 153 2.50 -5.93 4.89
CA ALA A 153 2.93 -5.07 6.00
C ALA A 153 3.09 -3.60 5.58
N VAL A 154 3.59 -3.33 4.37
CA VAL A 154 3.67 -1.97 3.83
C VAL A 154 2.27 -1.45 3.48
N GLY A 155 1.40 -2.28 2.91
CA GLY A 155 0.00 -1.92 2.68
C GLY A 155 -0.75 -1.58 3.98
N HIS A 156 -0.44 -2.25 5.10
CA HIS A 156 -0.93 -1.86 6.42
C HIS A 156 -0.44 -0.45 6.82
N THR A 157 0.83 -0.15 6.59
CA THR A 157 1.40 1.18 6.85
C THR A 157 0.77 2.25 5.97
N ILE A 158 0.58 1.99 4.67
CA ILE A 158 -0.13 2.87 3.74
C ILE A 158 -1.55 3.14 4.27
N LEU A 159 -2.31 2.12 4.62
CA LEU A 159 -3.68 2.30 5.11
C LEU A 159 -3.75 3.06 6.45
N THR A 160 -2.75 2.90 7.30
CA THR A 160 -2.62 3.69 8.54
C THR A 160 -2.36 5.17 8.22
N ILE A 161 -1.49 5.44 7.24
CA ILE A 161 -1.20 6.80 6.74
C ILE A 161 -2.48 7.41 6.15
N THR A 162 -3.15 6.70 5.23
CA THR A 162 -4.45 7.06 4.65
C THR A 162 -5.46 7.50 5.71
N TYR A 163 -5.66 6.69 6.77
CA TYR A 163 -6.58 7.03 7.84
C TYR A 163 -6.25 8.38 8.50
N HIS A 164 -4.98 8.62 8.81
CA HIS A 164 -4.57 9.85 9.46
C HIS A 164 -4.61 11.07 8.54
N MET A 165 -4.26 10.90 7.27
CA MET A 165 -4.30 11.97 6.26
C MET A 165 -5.73 12.43 6.02
N LEU A 166 -6.67 11.51 5.78
CA LEU A 166 -8.09 11.84 5.58
C LEU A 166 -8.72 12.42 6.85
N LYS A 167 -8.39 11.89 8.03
CA LYS A 167 -8.93 12.39 9.31
C LYS A 167 -8.43 13.79 9.66
N LYS A 168 -7.15 14.09 9.41
CA LYS A 168 -6.52 15.35 9.82
C LYS A 168 -6.40 16.38 8.69
N ARG A 169 -6.73 16.01 7.46
CA ARG A 169 -6.55 16.83 6.25
C ARG A 169 -5.11 17.34 6.11
N VAL A 170 -4.16 16.42 6.25
CA VAL A 170 -2.72 16.73 6.11
C VAL A 170 -2.11 15.89 4.98
N PRO A 171 -1.23 16.48 4.15
CA PRO A 171 -0.55 15.76 3.09
C PRO A 171 0.45 14.76 3.64
N TYR A 172 0.88 13.82 2.79
CA TYR A 172 1.93 12.87 3.15
C TYR A 172 3.25 13.61 3.38
N ILE A 173 3.92 13.29 4.48
CA ILE A 173 5.26 13.78 4.79
C ILE A 173 6.23 12.63 4.63
N GLU A 174 7.13 12.76 3.66
CA GLU A 174 8.18 11.79 3.42
C GLU A 174 9.24 11.85 4.53
N LEU A 175 9.53 10.70 5.14
CA LEU A 175 10.50 10.58 6.23
C LEU A 175 11.92 10.30 5.73
N GLY A 176 12.06 9.86 4.48
CA GLY A 176 13.32 9.52 3.83
C GLY A 176 13.72 8.06 4.02
N ALA A 177 14.54 7.55 3.09
CA ALA A 177 15.00 6.16 3.10
C ALA A 177 15.91 5.80 4.30
N ASP A 178 16.56 6.82 4.90
CA ASP A 178 17.49 6.72 6.02
C ASP A 178 16.80 6.71 7.40
N TYR A 179 15.47 6.92 7.44
CA TYR A 179 14.69 7.00 8.68
C TYR A 179 14.95 5.82 9.62
N PHE A 180 14.96 4.59 9.08
CA PHE A 180 15.19 3.39 9.87
C PHE A 180 16.63 3.27 10.39
N ASP A 181 17.60 3.85 9.69
CA ASP A 181 19.00 3.85 10.12
C ASP A 181 19.25 4.89 11.21
N ARG A 182 18.69 6.11 11.05
CA ARG A 182 18.68 7.14 12.10
C ARG A 182 18.05 6.60 13.38
N ARG A 183 16.87 5.98 13.27
CA ARG A 183 16.16 5.38 14.42
C ARG A 183 16.93 4.22 15.05
N LYS A 184 17.60 3.38 14.25
CA LYS A 184 18.45 2.31 14.78
C LYS A 184 19.65 2.88 15.54
N LYS A 185 20.29 3.93 15.04
CA LYS A 185 21.40 4.63 15.71
C LYS A 185 20.97 5.14 17.10
N GLU A 186 19.83 5.82 17.19
CA GLU A 186 19.27 6.30 18.46
C GLU A 186 18.99 5.17 19.46
N ILE A 187 18.41 4.06 18.99
CA ILE A 187 18.13 2.89 19.85
C ILE A 187 19.44 2.31 20.39
N VAL A 188 20.45 2.15 19.53
CA VAL A 188 21.76 1.62 19.94
C VAL A 188 22.41 2.54 20.96
N ILE A 189 22.40 3.85 20.73
CA ILE A 189 22.92 4.83 21.69
C ILE A 189 22.22 4.68 23.04
N LYS A 190 20.88 4.68 23.06
CA LYS A 190 20.09 4.57 24.30
C LYS A 190 20.34 3.25 25.04
N GLN A 191 20.47 2.14 24.32
CA GLN A 191 20.78 0.83 24.90
C GLN A 191 22.20 0.78 25.47
N SER A 192 23.18 1.36 24.77
CA SER A 192 24.56 1.46 25.22
C SER A 192 24.70 2.30 26.49
N ILE A 193 24.04 3.47 26.55
CA ILE A 193 23.98 4.30 27.77
C ILE A 193 23.46 3.46 28.95
N LYS A 194 22.28 2.85 28.78
CA LYS A 194 21.65 2.06 29.84
C LYS A 194 22.55 0.92 30.32
N ARG A 195 23.29 0.29 29.40
CA ARG A 195 24.23 -0.80 29.74
C ARG A 195 25.42 -0.28 30.54
N LEU A 196 25.99 0.86 30.16
CA LEU A 196 27.11 1.49 30.89
C LEU A 196 26.69 2.00 32.28
N GLU A 197 25.49 2.58 32.39
CA GLU A 197 24.92 2.99 33.68
C GLU A 197 24.72 1.80 34.62
N THR A 198 24.28 0.65 34.09
CA THR A 198 24.11 -0.59 34.88
C THR A 198 25.46 -1.12 35.40
N LEU A 199 26.56 -0.80 34.72
CA LEU A 199 27.92 -1.15 35.15
C LEU A 199 28.54 -0.13 36.12
N GLY A 200 27.78 0.89 36.55
CA GLY A 200 28.23 1.90 37.51
C GLY A 200 28.94 3.11 36.90
N CYS A 201 28.94 3.25 35.57
CA CYS A 201 29.53 4.39 34.89
C CYS A 201 28.51 5.51 34.69
N LYS A 202 28.85 6.77 35.03
CA LYS A 202 28.08 7.94 34.62
C LYS A 202 28.49 8.34 33.20
N VAL A 203 27.55 8.30 32.25
CA VAL A 203 27.83 8.54 30.83
C VAL A 203 27.31 9.91 30.40
N SER A 204 28.18 10.75 29.86
CA SER A 204 27.85 11.98 29.13
C SER A 204 28.21 11.81 27.66
N ILE A 205 27.29 12.15 26.76
CA ILE A 205 27.52 12.08 25.31
C ILE A 205 27.70 13.49 24.79
N GLU A 206 28.82 13.73 24.12
CA GLU A 206 29.06 14.92 23.32
C GLU A 206 28.94 14.53 21.84
N SER A 207 28.15 15.31 21.09
CA SER A 207 28.04 15.11 19.64
C SER A 207 29.29 15.70 18.99
N ILE A 208 30.14 14.85 18.44
CA ILE A 208 31.21 15.28 17.55
C ILE A 208 30.53 15.58 16.21
N ALA A 209 30.48 16.86 15.84
CA ALA A 209 29.91 17.36 14.59
C ALA A 209 30.69 16.86 13.37
#